data_AF-A0A157SVS7-F1
#
_entry.id   AF-A0A157SVS7-F1
#
_cell.length_a   1.000
_cell.length_b   1.000
_cell.length_c   1.000
_cell.angle_alpha   90.00
_cell.angle_beta   90.00
_cell.angle_gamma   90.00
#
_symmetry.space_group_name_H-M   'P 1'
#
loop_
_entity.id
_entity.type
_entity.pdbx_description
1 polymer ?
#
loop_
_entity_poly.entity_id
_entity_poly.type
_entity_poly.pdbx_seq_one_letter_code
_entity_poly.pdbx_strand_id
1 'polypeptide(L)'
;MTYATPTELLVRFDPDEIAQRADRQMPRLVTDEMLRTAAADGDLSGFTDAERAAIARAMEKIGRALDDARNTIDGYLTGRYKLPLAPVPQVLTRIACELARFYLYDDQLTDPVKMRYEANIKFLRDVAAGVLQLGVDADSGAAPAGGAEALLFTSGRVWDRRKSGGFL
;
A
#
# COMPACT_ATOMS: atom_id res chain seq x y z
N MET A 1 -0.19 -1.31 15.08
CA MET A 1 -0.19 -2.11 13.85
C MET A 1 -0.10 -1.14 12.69
N THR A 2 0.94 -1.24 11.88
CA THR A 2 1.12 -0.43 10.67
C THR A 2 0.54 -1.17 9.47
N TYR A 3 -0.08 -0.46 8.54
CA TYR A 3 -0.61 -1.04 7.30
C TYR A 3 0.46 -1.26 6.23
N ALA A 4 1.55 -0.51 6.32
CA ALA A 4 2.69 -0.58 5.44
C ALA A 4 3.98 -0.29 6.22
N THR A 5 5.07 -0.87 5.75
CA THR A 5 6.42 -0.67 6.26
C THR A 5 7.21 0.30 5.35
N PRO A 6 8.26 0.96 5.88
CA PRO A 6 9.15 1.77 5.05
C PRO A 6 9.73 0.98 3.86
N THR A 7 10.06 -0.30 4.05
CA THR A 7 10.56 -1.18 2.99
C THR A 7 9.54 -1.37 1.88
N GLU A 8 8.27 -1.60 2.19
CA GLU A 8 7.20 -1.73 1.18
C GLU A 8 6.98 -0.42 0.40
N LEU A 9 7.12 0.73 1.06
CA LEU A 9 7.05 2.04 0.41
C LEU A 9 8.20 2.21 -0.61
N LEU A 10 9.43 1.88 -0.22
CA LEU A 10 10.64 2.00 -1.06
C LEU A 10 10.72 0.95 -2.18
N VAL A 11 10.06 -0.20 -2.03
CA VAL A 11 9.93 -1.20 -3.10
C VAL A 11 8.91 -0.75 -4.15
N ARG A 12 7.87 -0.02 -3.72
CA ARG A 12 6.76 0.36 -4.60
C ARG A 12 6.99 1.64 -5.38
N PHE A 13 7.76 2.57 -4.84
CA PHE A 13 8.10 3.85 -5.48
C PHE A 13 9.60 3.98 -5.67
N ASP A 14 10.01 4.94 -6.50
CA ASP A 14 11.44 5.22 -6.69
C ASP A 14 12.05 5.69 -5.35
N PRO A 15 13.05 4.97 -4.80
CA PRO A 15 13.63 5.37 -3.52
C PRO A 15 14.44 6.66 -3.63
N ASP A 16 14.92 7.04 -4.82
CA ASP A 16 15.60 8.33 -5.00
C ASP A 16 14.61 9.49 -4.86
N GLU A 17 13.39 9.31 -5.39
CA GLU A 17 12.29 10.25 -5.20
C GLU A 17 11.97 10.42 -3.71
N ILE A 18 11.84 9.31 -2.97
CA ILE A 18 11.55 9.35 -1.53
C ILE A 18 12.71 9.99 -0.75
N ALA A 19 13.95 9.67 -1.08
CA ALA A 19 15.14 10.26 -0.47
C ALA A 19 15.20 11.78 -0.68
N GLN A 20 14.94 12.26 -1.90
CA GLN A 20 14.93 13.69 -2.20
C GLN A 20 13.84 14.45 -1.43
N ARG A 21 12.70 13.82 -1.15
CA ARG A 21 11.61 14.47 -0.40
C ARG A 21 11.83 14.41 1.11
N ALA A 22 12.44 13.33 1.60
CA ALA A 22 12.76 13.17 3.00
C ALA A 22 13.94 14.07 3.43
N ASP A 23 14.97 14.18 2.59
CA ASP A 23 16.13 15.05 2.81
C ASP A 23 16.08 16.30 1.93
N ARG A 24 15.74 17.44 2.54
CA ARG A 24 15.71 18.76 1.89
C ARG A 24 17.01 19.55 2.11
N GLN A 25 18.08 18.95 2.63
CA GLN A 25 19.35 19.63 2.83
C GLN A 25 20.07 19.86 1.49
N MET A 26 20.90 20.91 1.45
CA MET A 26 21.72 21.25 0.28
C MET A 26 23.19 21.37 0.73
N PRO A 27 24.11 20.53 0.25
CA PRO A 27 23.90 19.38 -0.64
C PRO A 27 23.11 18.25 0.05
N ARG A 28 22.40 17.45 -0.75
CA ARG A 28 21.68 16.26 -0.28
C ARG A 28 22.69 15.24 0.23
N LEU A 29 22.43 14.67 1.41
CA LEU A 29 23.30 13.66 2.04
C LEU A 29 22.72 12.25 1.90
N VAL A 30 21.39 12.13 1.91
CA VAL A 30 20.74 10.81 1.93
C VAL A 30 20.60 10.24 0.52
N THR A 31 21.29 9.14 0.21
CA THR A 31 21.10 8.39 -1.04
C THR A 31 19.97 7.35 -0.93
N ASP A 32 19.57 6.78 -2.06
CA ASP A 32 18.60 5.68 -2.14
C ASP A 32 19.11 4.42 -1.39
N GLU A 33 20.39 4.08 -1.55
CA GLU A 33 21.03 2.95 -0.88
C GLU A 33 21.04 3.11 0.65
N MET A 34 21.33 4.32 1.13
CA MET A 34 21.29 4.64 2.57
C MET A 34 19.88 4.43 3.16
N LEU A 35 18.83 4.87 2.46
CA LEU A 35 17.45 4.65 2.93
C LEU A 35 17.04 3.18 2.86
N ARG A 36 17.41 2.45 1.80
CA ARG A 36 17.13 1.02 1.70
C ARG A 36 17.79 0.23 2.83
N THR A 37 19.05 0.56 3.15
CA THR A 37 19.79 -0.07 4.25
C THR A 37 19.13 0.23 5.59
N ALA A 38 18.75 1.50 5.83
CA ALA A 38 18.07 1.89 7.06
C ALA A 38 16.68 1.26 7.21
N ALA A 39 15.90 1.16 6.13
CA ALA A 39 14.58 0.54 6.15
C ALA A 39 14.62 -0.98 6.36
N ALA A 40 15.71 -1.62 5.94
CA ALA A 40 15.95 -3.05 6.14
C ALA A 40 16.62 -3.38 7.49
N ASP A 41 16.74 -2.41 8.40
CA ASP A 41 17.48 -2.53 9.66
C ASP A 41 18.94 -3.01 9.46
N GLY A 42 19.55 -2.61 8.35
CA GLY A 42 20.91 -2.98 7.98
C GLY A 42 21.98 -2.19 8.76
N ASP A 43 23.25 -2.58 8.56
CA ASP A 43 24.37 -1.92 9.22
C ASP A 43 24.64 -0.53 8.64
N LEU A 44 24.62 0.50 9.51
CA LEU A 44 24.89 1.90 9.19
C LEU A 44 26.26 2.38 9.71
N SER A 45 27.08 1.47 10.23
CA SER A 45 28.40 1.78 10.80
C SER A 45 29.38 2.38 9.79
N GLY A 46 29.23 2.01 8.51
CA GLY A 46 30.08 2.48 7.40
C GLY A 46 29.86 3.94 6.97
N PHE A 47 28.79 4.59 7.45
CA PHE A 47 28.48 5.98 7.10
C PHE A 47 29.12 6.99 8.08
N THR A 48 29.20 8.26 7.69
CA THR A 48 29.63 9.34 8.58
C THR A 48 28.55 9.67 9.62
N ASP A 49 28.92 10.35 10.70
CA ASP A 49 27.95 10.82 11.72
C ASP A 49 26.88 11.76 11.12
N ALA A 50 27.29 12.60 10.16
CA ALA A 50 26.39 13.52 9.48
C ALA A 50 25.36 12.76 8.62
N GLU A 51 25.80 11.74 7.87
CA GLU A 51 24.92 10.89 7.07
C GLU A 51 23.97 10.09 7.95
N ARG A 52 24.45 9.49 9.04
CA ARG A 52 23.59 8.79 10.01
C ARG A 52 22.51 9.70 10.58
N ALA A 53 22.87 10.93 10.94
CA ALA A 53 21.90 11.91 11.43
C ALA A 53 20.88 12.30 10.35
N ALA A 54 21.29 12.43 9.09
CA ALA A 54 20.41 12.72 7.98
C ALA A 54 19.45 11.54 7.68
N ILE A 55 19.97 10.31 7.66
CA ILE A 55 19.18 9.08 7.51
C ILE A 55 18.14 8.97 8.61
N ALA A 56 18.51 9.18 9.87
CA ALA A 56 17.58 9.11 11.00
C ALA A 56 16.43 10.12 10.85
N ARG A 57 16.72 11.37 10.46
CA ARG A 57 15.69 12.39 10.19
C ARG A 57 14.79 12.01 9.02
N ALA A 58 15.35 11.44 7.96
CA ALA A 58 14.60 11.00 6.80
C ALA A 58 13.65 9.85 7.16
N MET A 59 14.14 8.85 7.90
CA MET A 59 13.34 7.72 8.40
C MET A 59 12.25 8.19 9.35
N GLU A 60 12.52 9.16 10.23
CA GLU A 60 11.51 9.74 11.11
C GLU A 60 10.37 10.41 10.32
N LYS A 61 10.70 11.17 9.26
CA LYS A 61 9.68 11.76 8.38
C LYS A 61 8.84 10.72 7.66
N ILE A 62 9.47 9.67 7.13
CA ILE A 62 8.76 8.56 6.48
C ILE A 62 7.84 7.84 7.48
N GLY A 63 8.33 7.60 8.70
CA GLY A 63 7.55 7.01 9.79
C GLY A 63 6.30 7.84 10.12
N ARG A 64 6.46 9.15 10.32
CA ARG A 64 5.34 10.07 10.55
C ARG A 64 4.32 10.05 9.41
N ALA A 65 4.77 10.06 8.15
CA ALA A 65 3.89 10.00 6.99
C ALA A 65 3.10 8.68 6.92
N LEU A 66 3.72 7.55 7.29
CA LEU A 66 3.04 6.26 7.39
C LEU A 66 2.03 6.22 8.55
N ASP A 67 2.35 6.85 9.68
CA ASP A 67 1.44 6.97 10.82
C ASP A 67 0.23 7.85 10.50
N ASP A 68 0.43 8.97 9.79
CA ASP A 68 -0.68 9.82 9.33
C ASP A 68 -1.58 9.09 8.33
N ALA A 69 -0.99 8.32 7.40
CA ALA A 69 -1.72 7.46 6.49
C ALA A 69 -2.53 6.39 7.24
N ARG A 70 -1.93 5.78 8.26
CA ARG A 70 -2.61 4.81 9.12
C ARG A 70 -3.79 5.45 9.83
N ASN A 71 -3.60 6.59 10.50
CA ASN A 71 -4.66 7.27 11.24
C ASN A 71 -5.83 7.66 10.33
N THR A 72 -5.52 8.08 9.10
CA THR A 72 -6.53 8.40 8.08
C THR A 72 -7.33 7.15 7.69
N ILE A 73 -6.67 6.02 7.44
CA ILE A 73 -7.34 4.75 7.12
C ILE A 73 -8.19 4.27 8.30
N ASP A 74 -7.62 4.24 9.51
CA ASP A 74 -8.30 3.83 10.74
C ASP A 74 -9.56 4.65 11.00
N GLY A 75 -9.54 5.96 10.71
CA GLY A 75 -10.69 6.85 10.82
C GLY A 75 -11.87 6.44 9.94
N TYR A 76 -11.61 5.97 8.72
CA TYR A 76 -12.67 5.48 7.82
C TYR A 76 -13.14 4.06 8.15
N LEU A 77 -12.27 3.21 8.68
CA LEU A 77 -12.58 1.80 8.94
C LEU A 77 -13.25 1.57 10.30
N THR A 78 -12.99 2.40 11.31
CA THR A 78 -13.51 2.26 12.69
C THR A 78 -15.04 2.17 12.73
N GLY A 79 -15.75 2.80 11.78
CA GLY A 79 -17.21 2.77 11.74
C GLY A 79 -17.80 1.41 11.36
N ARG A 80 -17.02 0.51 10.72
CA ARG A 80 -17.53 -0.74 10.14
C ARG A 80 -16.74 -1.99 10.53
N TYR A 81 -15.43 -1.87 10.74
CA TYR A 81 -14.56 -3.00 11.05
C TYR A 81 -13.98 -2.88 12.45
N LYS A 82 -13.81 -4.02 13.13
CA LYS A 82 -13.06 -4.07 14.38
C LYS A 82 -11.57 -3.96 14.08
N LEU A 83 -10.95 -2.90 14.60
CA LEU A 83 -9.51 -2.71 14.55
C LEU A 83 -8.84 -3.38 15.77
N PRO A 84 -7.66 -3.99 15.61
CA PRO A 84 -6.86 -4.09 14.39
C PRO A 84 -7.33 -5.20 13.43
N LEU A 85 -7.28 -4.93 12.12
CA LEU A 85 -7.54 -5.93 11.08
C LEU A 85 -6.42 -6.97 11.01
N ALA A 86 -6.77 -8.26 11.00
CA ALA A 86 -5.82 -9.36 10.90
C ALA A 86 -6.42 -10.55 10.13
N PRO A 87 -6.00 -10.80 8.87
CA PRO A 87 -4.85 -10.22 8.17
C PRO A 87 -5.13 -8.84 7.55
N VAL A 88 -4.07 -8.05 7.35
CA VAL A 88 -4.14 -6.78 6.62
C VAL A 88 -4.28 -7.08 5.12
N PRO A 89 -5.36 -6.65 4.44
CA PRO A 89 -5.49 -6.82 3.00
C PRO A 89 -4.42 -6.01 2.25
N GLN A 90 -3.82 -6.60 1.20
CA GLN A 90 -2.82 -5.92 0.36
C GLN A 90 -3.32 -4.59 -0.23
N VAL A 91 -4.63 -4.45 -0.41
CA VAL A 91 -5.25 -3.20 -0.88
C VAL A 91 -5.04 -2.06 0.12
N LEU A 92 -5.13 -2.32 1.42
CA LEU A 92 -4.85 -1.32 2.46
C LEU A 92 -3.37 -0.96 2.51
N THR A 93 -2.47 -1.93 2.34
CA THR A 93 -1.03 -1.66 2.23
C THR A 93 -0.73 -0.73 1.04
N ARG A 94 -1.32 -0.99 -0.13
CA ARG A 94 -1.18 -0.11 -1.30
C ARG A 94 -1.67 1.32 -0.99
N ILE A 95 -2.86 1.45 -0.40
CA ILE A 95 -3.45 2.75 -0.07
C ILE A 95 -2.59 3.49 0.95
N ALA A 96 -2.11 2.81 1.99
CA ALA A 96 -1.23 3.39 3.00
C ALA A 96 0.06 3.94 2.37
N CYS A 97 0.69 3.19 1.47
CA CYS A 97 1.88 3.67 0.74
C CYS A 97 1.57 4.91 -0.13
N GLU A 98 0.43 4.92 -0.83
CA GLU A 98 0.05 6.06 -1.67
C GLU A 98 -0.29 7.32 -0.86
N LEU A 99 -0.94 7.17 0.30
CA LEU A 99 -1.21 8.27 1.24
C LEU A 99 0.10 8.79 1.87
N ALA A 100 0.98 7.89 2.31
CA ALA A 100 2.28 8.26 2.87
C ALA A 100 3.13 9.04 1.85
N ARG A 101 3.13 8.61 0.58
CA ARG A 101 3.76 9.37 -0.51
C ARG A 101 3.17 10.77 -0.61
N PHE A 102 1.85 10.93 -0.56
CA PHE A 102 1.22 12.25 -0.61
C PHE A 102 1.69 13.15 0.56
N TYR A 103 1.75 12.63 1.78
CA TYR A 103 2.21 13.42 2.94
C TYR A 103 3.68 13.83 2.85
N LEU A 104 4.54 13.04 2.20
CA LEU A 104 5.94 13.42 1.95
C LEU A 104 6.08 14.56 0.93
N TYR A 105 5.08 14.75 0.05
CA TYR A 105 5.12 15.78 -0.99
C TYR A 105 4.82 17.19 -0.48
N ASP A 106 4.11 17.33 0.65
CA ASP A 106 3.96 18.58 1.42
C ASP A 106 3.67 19.82 0.52
N ASP A 107 4.67 20.67 0.24
CA ASP A 107 4.54 21.90 -0.57
C ASP A 107 4.72 21.72 -2.10
N GLN A 108 5.19 20.57 -2.57
CA GLN A 108 5.58 20.34 -3.97
C GLN A 108 4.65 19.32 -4.66
N LEU A 109 3.35 19.46 -4.39
CA LEU A 109 2.33 18.56 -4.90
C LEU A 109 2.29 18.57 -6.44
N THR A 110 2.39 17.37 -7.01
CA THR A 110 2.17 17.16 -8.43
C THR A 110 0.74 16.69 -8.66
N ASP A 111 0.12 17.13 -9.77
CA ASP A 111 -1.23 16.72 -10.17
C ASP A 111 -1.47 15.19 -10.12
N PRO A 112 -0.56 14.31 -10.62
CA PRO A 112 -0.78 12.87 -10.55
C PRO A 112 -0.80 12.32 -9.11
N VAL A 113 -0.02 12.89 -8.19
CA VAL A 113 -0.01 12.45 -6.78
C VAL A 113 -1.30 12.87 -6.09
N LYS A 114 -1.78 14.09 -6.34
CA LYS A 114 -3.07 14.57 -5.81
C LYS A 114 -4.25 13.75 -6.34
N MET A 115 -4.27 13.46 -7.64
CA MET A 115 -5.33 12.63 -8.24
C MET A 115 -5.38 11.22 -7.63
N ARG A 116 -4.22 10.60 -7.38
CA ARG A 116 -4.14 9.29 -6.71
C ARG A 116 -4.61 9.37 -5.26
N TYR A 117 -4.23 10.41 -4.52
CA TYR A 117 -4.72 10.65 -3.17
C TYR A 117 -6.25 10.73 -3.14
N GLU A 118 -6.85 11.55 -4.01
CA GLU A 118 -8.31 11.71 -4.09
C GLU A 118 -9.02 10.39 -4.43
N ALA A 119 -8.46 9.60 -5.37
CA ALA A 119 -9.00 8.29 -5.72
C ALA A 119 -8.97 7.31 -4.53
N ASN A 120 -7.91 7.32 -3.72
CA ASN A 120 -7.82 6.48 -2.52
C ASN A 120 -8.77 6.94 -1.42
N ILE A 121 -8.92 8.25 -1.20
CA ILE A 121 -9.90 8.77 -0.23
C ILE A 121 -11.32 8.39 -0.67
N LYS A 122 -11.64 8.46 -1.96
CA LYS A 122 -12.92 8.00 -2.49
C LYS A 122 -13.14 6.51 -2.22
N PHE A 123 -12.14 5.67 -2.49
CA PHE A 123 -12.20 4.25 -2.17
C PHE A 123 -12.48 3.99 -0.68
N LEU A 124 -11.78 4.68 0.23
CA LEU A 124 -11.99 4.54 1.68
C LEU A 124 -13.40 4.99 2.10
N ARG A 125 -13.94 6.03 1.47
CA ARG A 125 -15.33 6.46 1.68
C ARG A 125 -16.34 5.40 1.19
N ASP A 126 -16.10 4.78 0.04
CA ASP A 126 -16.96 3.72 -0.50
C ASP A 126 -16.94 2.47 0.40
N VAL A 127 -15.78 2.17 1.01
CA VAL A 127 -15.65 1.10 2.02
C VAL A 127 -16.40 1.46 3.31
N ALA A 128 -16.24 2.69 3.80
CA ALA A 128 -16.95 3.17 4.99
C ALA A 128 -18.49 3.18 4.78
N ALA A 129 -18.94 3.53 3.57
CA ALA A 129 -20.34 3.47 3.15
C ALA A 129 -20.87 2.04 2.96
N GLY A 130 -19.98 1.04 2.91
CA GLY A 130 -20.34 -0.36 2.70
C GLY A 130 -20.66 -0.72 1.25
N VAL A 131 -20.39 0.17 0.30
CA VAL A 131 -20.52 -0.10 -1.15
C VAL A 131 -19.46 -1.09 -1.60
N LEU A 132 -18.27 -0.98 -1.02
CA LEU A 132 -17.16 -1.88 -1.26
C LEU A 132 -16.79 -2.65 0.01
N GLN A 133 -16.58 -3.96 -0.14
CA GLN A 133 -16.08 -4.81 0.95
C GLN A 133 -14.61 -5.11 0.74
N LEU A 134 -13.84 -5.07 1.82
CA LEU A 134 -12.40 -5.36 1.81
C LEU A 134 -12.10 -6.85 1.63
N GLY A 135 -13.13 -7.70 1.54
CA GLY A 135 -12.96 -9.16 1.51
C GLY A 135 -12.31 -9.66 2.79
N VAL A 136 -12.59 -9.03 3.93
CA VAL A 136 -12.31 -9.54 5.27
C VAL A 136 -13.67 -9.63 5.94
N ASP A 137 -14.02 -10.81 6.45
CA ASP A 137 -15.31 -11.00 7.11
C ASP A 137 -15.43 -9.98 8.25
N ALA A 138 -16.48 -9.16 8.18
CA ALA A 138 -16.68 -8.04 9.11
C ALA A 138 -16.79 -8.48 10.58
N ASP A 139 -17.13 -9.76 10.81
CA ASP A 139 -17.28 -10.37 12.14
C ASP A 139 -16.01 -11.03 12.69
N SER A 140 -15.07 -11.43 11.83
CA SER A 140 -13.95 -12.29 12.25
C SER A 140 -12.58 -11.74 11.90
N GLY A 141 -12.46 -10.64 11.13
CA GLY A 141 -11.18 -10.07 10.73
C GLY A 141 -10.37 -10.98 9.79
N ALA A 142 -10.77 -12.24 9.63
CA ALA A 142 -10.18 -13.21 8.74
C ALA A 142 -10.53 -12.87 7.30
N ALA A 143 -9.53 -12.89 6.42
CA ALA A 143 -9.78 -13.01 5.00
C ALA A 143 -10.56 -14.32 4.77
N PRO A 144 -11.59 -14.34 3.89
CA PRO A 144 -12.18 -15.59 3.49
C PRO A 144 -11.04 -16.43 2.91
N ALA A 145 -10.90 -17.66 3.40
CA ALA A 145 -9.89 -18.58 2.92
C ALA A 145 -9.93 -18.56 1.39
N GLY A 146 -8.83 -18.12 0.78
CA GLY A 146 -8.69 -17.97 -0.66
C GLY A 146 -8.74 -19.33 -1.34
N GLY A 147 -9.96 -19.85 -1.50
CA GLY A 147 -10.34 -20.88 -2.44
C GLY A 147 -11.24 -20.23 -3.47
N ALA A 148 -10.67 -19.35 -4.29
CA ALA A 148 -11.30 -18.99 -5.56
C ALA A 148 -11.19 -20.20 -6.50
N GLU A 149 -11.85 -21.30 -6.15
CA GLU A 149 -12.30 -22.25 -7.14
C GLU A 149 -13.37 -21.52 -7.94
N ALA A 150 -12.95 -20.83 -8.99
CA ALA A 150 -13.83 -20.57 -10.10
C ALA A 150 -14.28 -21.94 -10.62
N LEU A 151 -15.41 -22.45 -10.10
CA LEU A 151 -16.07 -23.64 -10.61
C LEU A 151 -16.59 -23.29 -12.00
N LEU A 152 -15.73 -23.48 -12.99
CA LEU A 152 -16.09 -23.40 -14.38
C LEU A 152 -17.00 -24.60 -14.69
N PHE A 153 -18.31 -24.42 -14.56
CA PHE A 153 -19.26 -25.33 -15.17
C PHE A 153 -19.19 -25.13 -16.69
N THR A 154 -18.26 -25.84 -17.32
CA THR A 154 -18.34 -26.07 -18.76
C THR A 154 -19.53 -26.99 -18.99
N SER A 155 -20.64 -26.43 -19.49
CA SER A 155 -21.67 -27.26 -20.12
C SER A 155 -20.98 -27.99 -21.28
N GLY A 156 -20.93 -29.32 -21.17
CA GLY A 156 -20.20 -30.17 -22.11
C GLY A 156 -20.51 -29.82 -23.56
N ARG A 157 -19.50 -29.95 -24.44
CA ARG A 157 -19.51 -29.57 -25.86
C ARG A 157 -20.85 -29.90 -26.54
N VAL A 158 -21.64 -28.87 -26.84
CA VAL A 158 -22.96 -28.97 -27.50
C VAL A 158 -22.82 -29.35 -28.98
N TRP A 159 -21.67 -29.08 -29.59
CA TRP A 159 -21.37 -29.35 -30.99
C TRP A 159 -20.23 -30.38 -31.12
N ASP A 160 -20.50 -31.64 -30.77
CA ASP A 160 -19.59 -32.74 -31.10
C ASP A 160 -20.09 -33.43 -32.38
N ARG A 161 -19.21 -33.56 -33.38
CA ARG A 161 -19.50 -34.20 -34.67
C ARG A 161 -19.96 -35.66 -34.52
N ARG A 162 -19.61 -36.33 -33.41
CA ARG A 162 -20.07 -37.69 -33.10
C ARG A 162 -21.48 -37.74 -32.51
N LYS A 163 -22.02 -36.61 -32.03
CA LYS A 163 -23.37 -36.47 -31.46
C LYS A 163 -24.35 -35.72 -32.35
N SER A 164 -23.90 -35.01 -33.39
CA SER A 164 -24.80 -34.47 -34.41
C SER A 164 -25.36 -35.62 -35.24
N GLY A 165 -26.53 -36.12 -34.85
CA GLY A 165 -27.33 -36.99 -35.70
C GLY A 165 -27.55 -36.29 -37.04
N GLY A 166 -27.22 -37.00 -38.13
CA GLY A 166 -27.25 -36.46 -39.48
C GLY A 166 -28.58 -35.79 -39.80
N PHE A 167 -28.51 -34.58 -40.33
CA PHE A 167 -29.58 -34.07 -41.17
C PHE A 167 -29.22 -34.47 -42.60
N LEU A 168 -29.84 -35.58 -43.03
CA LEU A 168 -30.21 -36.03 -44.39
C LEU A 168 -30.33 -37.55 -44.41
#